data_AF-A0A2G4HJL0-F1
#
_entry.id   AF-A0A2G4HJL0-F1
#
_cell.length_a   1.000
_cell.length_b   1.000
_cell.length_c   1.000
_cell.angle_alpha   90.00
_cell.angle_beta   90.00
_cell.angle_gamma   90.00
#
_symmetry.space_group_name_H-M   'P 1'
#
loop_
_entity.id
_entity.type
_entity.pdbx_description
1 polymer ?
#
loop_
_entity_poly.entity_id
_entity_poly.type
_entity_poly.pdbx_seq_one_letter_code
_entity_poly.pdbx_strand_id
1 'polypeptide(L)'
;MSTHPAALQLERCTQLVHATPLRRRYRLISTKPLDWHPLERHLAEHLPGRGLAWRLNQAARSIVISALDDGSSGPLEQGLPILIAALARAGARPPEASVVRIALGKAPRAEARWRWLLMPVNLASLGLSLSILSLAAIMTLVGILGLMLPLVPGAPFLVLASLAVELALLLRLPFLSQPAT
;
A
#
# COMPACT_ATOMS: atom_id res chain seq x y z
N MET A 1 11.69 -32.37 15.60
CA MET A 1 11.78 -31.03 14.98
C MET A 1 11.65 -29.98 16.08
N SER A 2 12.76 -29.60 16.72
CA SER A 2 12.78 -28.54 17.74
C SER A 2 13.01 -27.20 17.05
N THR A 3 11.96 -26.42 16.84
CA THR A 3 12.09 -25.01 16.46
C THR A 3 12.74 -24.27 17.63
N HIS A 4 14.02 -23.92 17.48
CA HIS A 4 14.78 -23.22 18.51
C HIS A 4 14.11 -21.87 18.82
N PRO A 5 13.89 -21.51 20.10
CA PRO A 5 13.31 -20.21 20.50
C PRO A 5 14.15 -19.02 20.02
N ALA A 6 15.44 -19.23 19.72
CA ALA A 6 16.34 -18.21 19.18
C ALA A 6 15.99 -17.79 17.74
N ALA A 7 15.48 -18.71 16.90
CA ALA A 7 15.12 -18.39 15.51
C ALA A 7 13.90 -17.46 15.47
N LEU A 8 12.88 -17.75 16.27
CA LEU A 8 11.68 -16.91 16.44
C LEU A 8 12.01 -15.52 17.00
N GLN A 9 13.05 -15.43 17.83
CA GLN A 9 13.53 -14.14 18.33
C GLN A 9 14.20 -13.33 17.22
N LEU A 10 15.05 -13.95 16.40
CA LEU A 10 15.75 -13.28 15.31
C LEU A 10 14.85 -12.92 14.13
N GLU A 11 13.71 -13.61 13.94
CA GLU A 11 12.67 -13.17 13.01
C GLU A 11 12.17 -11.75 13.33
N ARG A 12 12.14 -11.36 14.61
CA ARG A 12 11.79 -9.99 15.02
C ARG A 12 12.81 -8.94 14.60
N CYS A 13 14.01 -9.37 14.21
CA CYS A 13 15.00 -8.50 13.59
C CYS A 13 14.68 -8.21 12.11
N THR A 14 13.65 -8.85 11.54
CA THR A 14 13.22 -8.65 10.16
C THR A 14 11.78 -8.18 10.10
N GLN A 15 11.54 -7.11 9.37
CA GLN A 15 10.20 -6.62 9.08
C GLN A 15 9.98 -6.67 7.57
N LEU A 16 8.98 -7.42 7.11
CA LEU A 16 8.61 -7.45 5.71
C LEU A 16 7.96 -6.10 5.33
N VAL A 17 8.58 -5.39 4.39
CA VAL A 17 8.09 -4.08 3.90
C VAL A 17 7.28 -4.26 2.62
N HIS A 18 7.72 -5.15 1.74
CA HIS A 18 7.09 -5.36 0.45
C HIS A 18 7.32 -6.79 -0.03
N ALA A 19 6.29 -7.39 -0.63
CA ALA A 19 6.34 -8.73 -1.18
C ALA A 19 5.64 -8.78 -2.54
N THR A 20 6.33 -9.40 -3.50
CA THR A 20 5.84 -9.73 -4.84
C THR A 20 6.21 -11.19 -5.14
N PRO A 21 5.69 -11.79 -6.22
CA PRO A 21 6.01 -13.17 -6.58
C PRO A 21 7.50 -13.44 -6.75
N LEU A 22 8.27 -12.45 -7.22
CA LEU A 22 9.70 -12.59 -7.53
C LEU A 22 10.63 -11.83 -6.59
N ARG A 23 10.09 -11.04 -5.66
CA ARG A 23 10.91 -10.13 -4.86
C ARG A 23 10.30 -9.88 -3.49
N ARG A 24 11.12 -9.98 -2.46
CA ARG A 24 10.78 -9.62 -1.08
C ARG A 24 11.77 -8.58 -0.56
N ARG A 25 11.25 -7.57 0.14
CA ARG A 25 12.05 -6.53 0.79
C ARG A 25 11.85 -6.60 2.29
N TYR A 26 12.95 -6.74 3.01
CA TYR A 26 12.97 -6.74 4.47
C TYR A 26 13.70 -5.51 5.00
N ARG A 27 13.14 -4.91 6.05
CA ARG A 27 13.83 -3.94 6.90
C ARG A 27 14.45 -4.68 8.08
N LEU A 28 15.69 -4.36 8.38
CA LEU A 28 16.49 -4.96 9.44
C LEU A 28 16.39 -4.08 10.68
N ILE A 29 15.89 -4.66 11.76
CA ILE A 29 15.68 -4.01 13.04
C ILE A 29 16.59 -4.71 14.05
N SER A 30 17.42 -3.95 14.75
CA SER A 30 18.28 -4.48 15.79
C SER A 30 18.50 -3.40 16.84
N THR A 31 18.52 -3.79 18.11
CA THR A 31 18.84 -2.90 19.24
C THR A 31 20.32 -2.56 19.30
N LYS A 32 21.16 -3.45 18.77
CA LYS A 32 22.59 -3.23 18.60
C LYS A 32 22.95 -2.84 17.17
N PRO A 33 24.03 -2.07 16.96
CA PRO A 33 24.58 -1.88 15.62
C PRO A 33 24.89 -3.26 15.02
N LEU A 34 24.43 -3.48 13.80
CA LEU A 34 24.68 -4.70 13.05
C LEU A 34 26.10 -4.64 12.49
N ASP A 35 26.84 -5.73 12.60
CA ASP A 35 28.07 -5.90 11.84
C ASP A 35 27.72 -6.31 10.41
N TRP A 36 27.93 -5.41 9.47
CA TRP A 36 27.54 -5.60 8.07
C TRP A 36 28.45 -6.57 7.33
N HIS A 37 29.72 -6.63 7.68
CA HIS A 37 30.68 -7.46 6.97
C HIS A 37 30.39 -8.97 7.06
N PRO A 38 30.15 -9.57 8.25
CA PRO A 38 29.77 -10.98 8.36
C PRO A 38 28.38 -11.25 7.76
N LEU A 39 27.47 -10.28 7.80
CA LEU A 39 26.14 -10.38 7.19
C LEU A 39 26.25 -10.49 5.67
N GLU A 40 26.96 -9.58 5.02
CA GLU A 40 27.18 -9.59 3.58
C GLU A 40 27.90 -10.84 3.11
N ARG A 41 28.94 -11.26 3.84
CA ARG A 41 29.69 -12.49 3.54
C ARG A 41 28.77 -13.71 3.55
N HIS A 42 27.93 -13.84 4.58
CA HIS A 42 27.01 -14.98 4.67
C HIS A 42 25.99 -14.99 3.54
N LEU A 43 25.43 -13.83 3.20
CA LEU A 43 24.45 -13.70 2.11
C LEU A 43 25.08 -13.99 0.74
N ALA A 44 26.32 -13.52 0.51
CA ALA A 44 27.07 -13.79 -0.71
C ALA A 44 27.36 -15.27 -0.91
N GLU A 45 27.65 -16.00 0.16
CA GLU A 45 27.95 -17.44 0.12
C GLU A 45 26.69 -18.30 -0.13
N HIS A 46 25.53 -17.92 0.43
CA HIS A 46 24.39 -18.83 0.54
C HIS A 46 23.21 -18.52 -0.38
N LEU A 47 23.05 -17.26 -0.85
CA LEU A 47 21.93 -16.88 -1.71
C LEU A 47 22.13 -17.21 -3.20
N PRO A 48 23.28 -16.95 -3.82
CA PRO A 48 23.48 -17.21 -5.25
C PRO A 48 23.32 -18.70 -5.60
N GLY A 49 23.78 -19.61 -4.73
CA GLY A 49 23.64 -21.07 -4.91
C GLY A 49 22.20 -21.59 -4.88
N ARG A 50 21.21 -20.71 -4.68
CA ARG A 50 19.78 -21.04 -4.65
C ARG A 50 18.95 -20.30 -5.70
N GLY A 51 19.60 -19.70 -6.69
CA GLY A 51 18.91 -18.90 -7.71
C GLY A 51 18.33 -17.59 -7.16
N LEU A 52 18.92 -17.04 -6.10
CA LEU A 52 18.48 -15.80 -5.48
C LEU A 52 19.53 -14.70 -5.69
N ALA A 53 19.06 -13.56 -6.19
CA ALA A 53 19.81 -12.31 -6.17
C ALA A 53 19.48 -11.52 -4.90
N TRP A 54 20.43 -10.72 -4.42
CA TRP A 54 20.19 -9.87 -3.26
C TRP A 54 20.87 -8.51 -3.40
N ARG A 55 20.31 -7.54 -2.69
CA ARG A 55 20.88 -6.20 -2.56
C ARG A 55 20.67 -5.69 -1.14
N LEU A 56 21.76 -5.33 -0.49
CA LEU A 56 21.73 -4.69 0.83
C LEU A 56 21.89 -3.18 0.70
N ASN A 57 21.11 -2.44 1.47
CA ASN A 57 21.26 -1.01 1.68
C ASN A 57 21.45 -0.77 3.18
N GLN A 58 22.70 -0.53 3.57
CA GLN A 58 23.10 -0.33 4.97
C GLN A 58 22.50 0.96 5.55
N ALA A 59 22.48 2.05 4.78
CA ALA A 59 21.92 3.34 5.20
C ALA A 59 20.42 3.23 5.54
N ALA A 60 19.66 2.50 4.71
CA ALA A 60 18.24 2.24 4.95
C ALA A 60 17.98 1.01 5.85
N ARG A 61 19.04 0.31 6.30
CA ARG A 61 18.98 -1.00 6.96
C ARG A 61 17.96 -1.93 6.30
N SER A 62 18.05 -2.06 4.98
CA SER A 62 17.07 -2.85 4.21
C SER A 62 17.75 -3.77 3.24
N ILE A 63 17.20 -4.97 3.08
CA ILE A 63 17.64 -5.97 2.13
C ILE A 63 16.52 -6.32 1.17
N VAL A 64 16.87 -6.49 -0.08
CA VAL A 64 16.00 -7.01 -1.12
C VAL A 64 16.52 -8.38 -1.53
N ILE A 65 15.65 -9.37 -1.57
CA ILE A 65 15.92 -10.70 -2.09
C ILE A 65 15.00 -10.91 -3.29
N SER A 66 15.56 -11.32 -4.42
CA SER A 66 14.85 -11.53 -5.68
C SER A 66 15.13 -12.94 -6.20
N ALA A 67 14.13 -13.59 -6.77
CA ALA A 67 14.32 -14.81 -7.56
C ALA A 67 14.92 -14.44 -8.93
N LEU A 68 15.90 -15.22 -9.37
CA LEU A 68 16.49 -15.09 -10.71
C LEU A 68 15.66 -15.78 -11.80
N ASP A 69 14.74 -16.66 -11.40
CA ASP A 69 13.91 -17.45 -12.30
C ASP A 69 12.43 -17.20 -12.03
N ASP A 70 11.64 -17.05 -13.09
CA ASP A 70 10.26 -16.55 -13.07
C ASP A 70 9.25 -17.66 -12.69
N GLY A 71 9.68 -18.93 -12.74
CA GLY A 71 8.79 -20.09 -12.76
C GLY A 71 8.40 -20.70 -11.42
N SER A 72 9.00 -20.31 -10.29
CA SER A 72 8.62 -20.86 -8.98
C SER A 72 8.83 -19.89 -7.81
N SER A 73 7.86 -19.81 -6.91
CA SER A 73 7.92 -19.04 -5.66
C SER A 73 8.74 -19.72 -4.55
N GLY A 74 9.07 -21.01 -4.74
CA GLY A 74 9.84 -21.83 -3.80
C GLY A 74 11.23 -21.30 -3.39
N PRO A 75 12.03 -20.65 -4.27
CA PRO A 75 13.34 -20.11 -3.91
C PRO A 75 13.24 -18.97 -2.88
N LEU A 76 12.24 -18.10 -2.99
CA LEU A 76 12.08 -16.92 -2.12
C LEU A 76 11.72 -17.29 -0.68
N GLU A 77 11.06 -18.43 -0.46
CA GLU A 77 10.77 -18.93 0.87
C GLU A 77 12.05 -19.33 1.63
N GLN A 78 13.08 -19.72 0.90
CA GLN A 78 14.37 -20.11 1.48
C GLN A 78 15.25 -18.90 1.84
N GLY A 79 14.97 -17.72 1.27
CA GLY A 79 15.76 -16.51 1.51
C GLY A 79 15.67 -15.98 2.94
N LEU A 80 14.49 -16.08 3.58
CA LEU A 80 14.27 -15.59 4.93
C LEU A 80 15.07 -16.38 6.00
N PRO A 81 15.05 -17.73 6.01
CA PRO A 81 15.91 -18.52 6.89
C PRO A 81 17.40 -18.18 6.77
N ILE A 82 17.90 -17.95 5.55
CA ILE A 82 19.30 -17.55 5.30
C ILE A 82 19.58 -16.17 5.87
N LEU A 83 18.65 -15.23 5.69
CA LEU A 83 18.76 -13.89 6.27
C LEU A 83 18.77 -13.93 7.82
N ILE A 84 17.93 -14.75 8.43
CA ILE A 84 17.89 -14.95 9.89
C ILE A 84 19.22 -15.51 10.40
N ALA A 85 19.78 -16.50 9.69
CA ALA A 85 21.10 -17.06 10.01
C ALA A 85 22.22 -16.01 9.85
N ALA A 86 22.15 -15.16 8.81
CA ALA A 86 23.08 -14.04 8.61
C ALA A 86 23.01 -13.05 9.78
N LEU A 87 21.80 -12.70 10.22
CA LEU A 87 21.56 -11.78 11.33
C LEU A 87 22.07 -12.35 12.65
N ALA A 88 21.90 -13.66 12.89
CA ALA A 88 22.47 -14.33 14.05
C ALA A 88 24.00 -14.16 14.11
N ARG A 89 24.68 -14.36 12.97
CA ARG A 89 26.14 -14.22 12.86
C ARG A 89 26.61 -12.77 12.95
N ALA A 90 25.80 -11.83 12.49
CA ALA A 90 26.05 -10.40 12.58
C ALA A 90 25.82 -9.82 14.00
N GLY A 91 25.46 -10.66 14.98
CA GLY A 91 25.19 -10.24 16.35
C GLY A 91 23.91 -9.44 16.51
N ALA A 92 22.95 -9.60 15.58
CA ALA A 92 21.66 -8.93 15.67
C ALA A 92 20.97 -9.27 16.99
N ARG A 93 20.46 -8.24 17.67
CA ARG A 93 19.64 -8.44 18.87
C ARG A 93 18.22 -7.98 18.59
N PRO A 94 17.22 -8.83 18.86
CA PRO A 94 15.84 -8.47 18.62
C PRO A 94 15.45 -7.23 19.42
N PRO A 95 14.59 -6.37 18.87
CA PRO A 95 13.91 -5.37 19.67
C PRO A 95 13.19 -6.06 20.83
N GLU A 96 13.17 -5.40 22.00
CA GLU A 96 12.27 -5.81 23.07
C GLU A 96 10.87 -5.94 22.49
N ALA A 97 10.15 -6.97 22.93
CA ALA A 97 8.80 -7.21 22.48
C ALA A 97 7.91 -6.06 22.96
N SER A 98 7.89 -4.96 22.21
CA SER A 98 6.83 -3.99 22.37
C SER A 98 5.59 -4.73 21.89
N VAL A 99 4.77 -5.13 22.85
CA VAL A 99 3.36 -5.37 22.62
C VAL A 99 2.82 -3.99 22.25
N VAL A 100 3.07 -3.57 21.01
CA VAL A 100 2.24 -2.58 20.38
C VAL A 100 0.90 -3.27 20.41
N ARG A 101 0.07 -2.86 21.38
CA ARG A 101 -1.37 -3.05 21.29
C ARG A 101 -1.72 -2.23 20.06
N ILE A 102 -1.50 -2.83 18.90
CA ILE A 102 -2.27 -2.50 17.73
C ILE A 102 -3.65 -2.80 18.28
N ALA A 103 -4.38 -1.74 18.65
CA ALA A 103 -5.80 -1.81 18.49
C ALA A 103 -5.92 -2.23 17.04
N LEU A 104 -6.07 -3.55 16.84
CA LEU A 104 -6.80 -4.08 15.72
C LEU A 104 -8.12 -3.35 15.93
N GLY A 105 -8.20 -2.12 15.40
CA GLY A 105 -9.45 -1.49 15.07
C GLY A 105 -10.01 -2.57 14.21
N LYS A 106 -10.89 -3.39 14.82
CA LYS A 106 -11.59 -4.47 14.15
C LYS A 106 -12.01 -3.78 12.88
N ALA A 107 -11.43 -4.15 11.72
CA ALA A 107 -11.77 -3.53 10.45
C ALA A 107 -13.26 -3.33 10.51
N PRO A 108 -13.79 -2.08 10.52
CA PRO A 108 -15.08 -1.81 11.10
C PRO A 108 -16.00 -2.85 10.52
N ARG A 109 -16.44 -3.77 11.38
CA ARG A 109 -17.36 -4.83 11.00
C ARG A 109 -18.69 -4.10 10.91
N ALA A 110 -18.73 -3.08 10.04
CA ALA A 110 -19.87 -2.33 9.60
C ALA A 110 -20.78 -3.44 9.14
N GLU A 111 -21.74 -3.68 10.02
CA GLU A 111 -22.49 -4.91 10.08
C GLU A 111 -23.02 -5.16 8.68
N ALA A 112 -22.92 -6.40 8.18
CA ALA A 112 -23.41 -6.73 6.85
C ALA A 112 -24.87 -6.27 6.62
N ARG A 113 -25.61 -6.01 7.70
CA ARG A 113 -26.93 -5.35 7.74
C ARG A 113 -26.98 -3.91 7.21
N TRP A 114 -26.00 -3.06 7.51
CA TRP A 114 -25.99 -1.65 7.07
C TRP A 114 -25.44 -1.46 5.66
N ARG A 115 -24.66 -2.41 5.14
CA ARG A 115 -24.17 -2.39 3.74
C ARG A 115 -25.31 -2.36 2.72
N TRP A 116 -26.40 -3.09 2.96
CA TRP A 116 -27.58 -3.09 2.10
C TRP A 116 -28.33 -1.76 2.12
N LEU A 117 -28.30 -1.03 3.24
CA LEU A 117 -28.90 0.31 3.35
C LEU A 117 -28.01 1.40 2.74
N LEU A 118 -26.68 1.23 2.79
CA LEU A 118 -25.72 2.17 2.20
C LEU A 118 -25.60 2.02 0.68
N MET A 119 -25.89 0.83 0.13
CA MET A 119 -25.87 0.58 -1.31
C MET A 119 -26.83 1.48 -2.12
N PRO A 120 -28.13 1.62 -1.77
CA PRO A 120 -29.04 2.51 -2.49
C PRO A 120 -28.69 3.97 -2.31
N VAL A 121 -28.13 4.37 -1.15
CA VAL A 121 -27.67 5.75 -0.92
C VAL A 121 -26.50 6.10 -1.83
N ASN A 122 -25.52 5.19 -1.97
CA ASN A 122 -24.41 5.37 -2.90
C ASN A 122 -24.88 5.36 -4.37
N LEU A 123 -25.87 4.52 -4.70
CA LEU A 123 -26.47 4.49 -6.04
C LEU A 123 -27.22 5.80 -6.35
N ALA A 124 -27.96 6.32 -5.38
CA ALA A 124 -28.67 7.59 -5.49
C ALA A 124 -27.69 8.77 -5.60
N SER A 125 -26.63 8.80 -4.80
CA SER A 125 -25.55 9.80 -4.90
C SER A 125 -24.86 9.73 -6.27
N LEU A 126 -24.58 8.53 -6.79
CA LEU A 126 -24.01 8.36 -8.12
C LEU A 126 -24.97 8.82 -9.22
N GLY A 127 -26.26 8.48 -9.11
CA GLY A 127 -27.29 8.94 -10.05
C GLY A 127 -27.49 10.45 -10.03
N LEU A 128 -27.43 11.07 -8.85
CA LEU A 128 -27.56 12.50 -8.67
C LEU A 128 -26.31 13.23 -9.20
N SER A 129 -25.11 12.72 -8.92
CA SER A 129 -23.85 13.22 -9.50
C SER A 129 -23.85 13.14 -11.03
N LEU A 130 -24.30 12.01 -11.60
CA LEU A 130 -24.40 11.83 -13.04
C LEU A 130 -25.42 12.78 -13.68
N SER A 131 -26.55 13.02 -12.99
CA SER A 131 -27.59 13.95 -13.46
C SER A 131 -27.13 15.41 -13.41
N ILE A 132 -26.37 15.80 -12.38
CA ILE A 132 -25.77 17.14 -12.32
C ILE A 132 -24.69 17.30 -13.40
N LEU A 133 -23.89 16.27 -13.65
CA LEU A 133 -22.84 16.32 -14.67
C LEU A 133 -23.43 16.42 -16.10
N SER A 134 -24.52 15.71 -16.38
CA SER A 134 -25.23 15.84 -17.66
C SER A 134 -25.86 17.23 -17.83
N LEU A 135 -26.44 17.78 -16.77
CA LEU A 135 -26.94 19.16 -16.77
C LEU A 135 -25.81 20.18 -17.02
N ALA A 136 -24.66 20.02 -16.34
CA ALA A 136 -23.48 20.87 -16.53
C ALA A 136 -22.96 20.82 -17.98
N ALA A 137 -22.98 19.65 -18.61
CA ALA A 137 -22.59 19.49 -20.02
C ALA A 137 -23.54 20.24 -20.96
N ILE A 138 -24.86 20.16 -20.73
CA ILE A 138 -25.85 20.92 -21.51
C ILE A 138 -25.66 22.43 -21.32
N MET A 139 -25.47 22.89 -20.08
CA MET A 139 -25.24 24.31 -19.78
C MET A 139 -23.94 24.82 -20.42
N THR A 140 -22.91 23.99 -20.50
CA THR A 140 -21.66 24.32 -21.19
C THR A 140 -21.88 24.50 -22.69
N LEU A 141 -22.63 23.58 -23.32
CA LEU A 141 -22.96 23.68 -24.74
C LEU A 141 -23.76 24.95 -25.06
N VAL A 142 -24.79 25.24 -24.25
CA VAL A 142 -25.59 26.47 -24.37
C VAL A 142 -24.75 27.72 -24.09
N GLY A 143 -23.85 27.68 -23.11
CA GLY A 143 -22.94 28.77 -22.79
C GLY A 143 -21.97 29.08 -23.94
N ILE A 144 -21.39 28.06 -24.56
CA ILE A 144 -20.52 28.21 -25.75
C ILE A 144 -21.30 28.81 -26.91
N LEU A 145 -22.50 28.30 -27.19
CA LEU A 145 -23.35 28.85 -28.24
C LEU A 145 -23.76 30.31 -27.94
N GLY A 146 -24.03 30.60 -26.67
CA GLY A 146 -24.33 31.96 -26.20
C GLY A 146 -23.17 32.92 -26.35
N LEU A 147 -21.92 32.48 -26.18
CA LEU A 147 -20.74 33.31 -26.48
C LEU A 147 -20.58 33.62 -27.97
N MET A 148 -21.09 32.75 -28.84
CA MET A 148 -21.07 32.95 -30.30
C MET A 148 -22.19 33.88 -30.77
N LEU A 149 -23.24 34.09 -29.98
CA LEU A 149 -24.36 34.98 -30.29
C LEU A 149 -24.21 36.33 -29.53
N PRO A 150 -24.18 37.48 -30.22
CA PRO A 150 -23.89 38.78 -29.61
C PRO A 150 -24.92 39.27 -28.58
N LEU A 151 -26.10 38.64 -28.48
CA LEU A 151 -27.19 39.04 -27.59
C LEU A 151 -27.45 38.06 -26.43
N VAL A 152 -26.75 36.92 -26.37
CA VAL A 152 -26.98 35.92 -25.32
C VAL A 152 -25.86 36.02 -24.29
N PRO A 153 -26.15 36.22 -22.99
CA PRO A 153 -25.11 36.21 -21.98
C PRO A 153 -24.64 34.77 -21.76
N GLY A 154 -23.68 34.29 -22.54
CA GLY A 154 -23.11 32.94 -22.45
C GLY A 154 -22.22 32.72 -21.21
N ALA A 155 -21.55 33.77 -20.75
CA ALA A 155 -20.67 33.74 -19.58
C ALA A 155 -21.34 33.20 -18.28
N PRO A 156 -22.55 33.65 -17.87
CA PRO A 156 -23.20 33.11 -16.66
C PRO A 156 -23.56 31.62 -16.78
N PHE A 157 -23.86 31.11 -17.99
CA PHE A 157 -24.12 29.68 -18.18
C PHE A 157 -22.86 28.83 -17.96
N LEU A 158 -21.69 29.35 -18.36
CA LEU A 158 -20.41 28.66 -18.12
C LEU A 158 -20.02 28.67 -16.65
N VAL A 159 -20.27 29.77 -15.93
CA VAL A 159 -20.05 29.85 -14.47
C VAL A 159 -20.98 28.89 -13.71
N LEU A 160 -22.26 28.81 -14.11
CA LEU A 160 -23.19 27.86 -13.52
C LEU A 160 -22.79 26.41 -13.83
N ALA A 161 -22.29 26.13 -15.02
CA ALA A 161 -21.80 24.80 -15.39
C ALA A 161 -20.57 24.41 -14.56
N SER A 162 -19.62 25.31 -14.31
CA SER A 162 -18.45 25.01 -13.47
C SER A 162 -18.84 24.71 -12.03
N LEU A 163 -19.77 25.49 -11.47
CA LEU A 163 -20.30 25.24 -10.11
C LEU A 163 -21.02 23.87 -10.02
N ALA A 164 -21.76 23.50 -11.06
CA ALA A 164 -22.41 22.19 -11.13
C ALA A 164 -21.39 21.04 -11.20
N VAL A 165 -20.28 21.21 -11.93
CA VAL A 165 -19.18 20.22 -11.95
C VAL A 165 -18.55 20.07 -10.57
N GLU A 166 -18.24 21.17 -9.87
CA GLU A 166 -17.71 21.11 -8.51
C GLU A 166 -18.67 20.39 -7.55
N LEU A 167 -19.97 20.71 -7.63
CA LEU A 167 -20.99 20.05 -6.83
C LEU A 167 -21.07 18.55 -7.14
N ALA A 168 -21.01 18.15 -8.42
CA ALA A 168 -21.03 16.76 -8.83
C ALA A 168 -19.80 15.98 -8.32
N LEU A 169 -18.63 16.62 -8.26
CA LEU A 169 -17.40 16.05 -7.72
C LEU A 169 -17.45 15.90 -6.20
N LEU A 170 -17.98 16.90 -5.49
CA LEU A 170 -18.18 16.83 -4.03
C LEU A 170 -19.15 15.72 -3.63
N LEU A 171 -20.19 15.49 -4.43
CA LEU A 171 -21.17 14.42 -4.21
C LEU A 171 -20.62 13.02 -4.50
N ARG A 172 -19.51 12.90 -5.24
CA ARG A 172 -18.91 11.62 -5.66
C ARG A 172 -17.90 11.07 -4.66
N LEU A 173 -17.59 11.78 -3.57
CA LEU A 173 -16.77 11.24 -2.50
C LEU A 173 -17.48 10.00 -1.92
N PRO A 174 -16.94 8.78 -2.13
CA PRO A 174 -17.59 7.60 -1.61
C PRO A 174 -17.63 7.72 -0.08
N PHE A 175 -18.81 7.56 0.53
CA PHE A 175 -18.96 7.42 1.99
C PHE A 175 -18.21 6.19 2.57
N LEU A 176 -17.38 5.53 1.76
CA LEU A 176 -16.48 4.43 2.09
C LEU A 176 -15.01 4.87 2.24
N SER A 177 -14.68 6.17 2.21
CA SER A 177 -13.40 6.63 2.75
C SER A 177 -13.42 6.44 4.27
N GLN A 178 -12.89 5.29 4.69
CA GLN A 178 -12.49 5.02 6.07
C GLN A 178 -11.70 6.22 6.60
N PRO A 179 -11.84 6.55 7.90
CA PRO A 179 -10.94 7.52 8.51
C PRO A 179 -9.50 7.00 8.34
N ALA A 180 -8.68 7.76 7.62
CA ALA A 180 -7.28 7.83 7.97
C ALA A 180 -7.22 8.58 9.30
N THR A 181 -6.44 8.01 10.23
CA THR A 181 -6.16 8.42 11.62
C THR A 181 -7.18 8.03 12.67
#